data_AF-A0A3N7DSG4-F1
#
_entry.id   AF-A0A3N7DSG4-F1
#
_cell.length_a   1.000
_cell.length_b   1.000
_cell.length_c   1.000
_cell.angle_alpha   90.00
_cell.angle_beta   90.00
_cell.angle_gamma   90.00
#
_symmetry.space_group_name_H-M   'P 1'
#
loop_
_entity.id
_entity.type
_entity.pdbx_description
1 polymer ?
#
loop_
_entity_poly.entity_id
_entity_poly.type
_entity_poly.pdbx_seq_one_letter_code
_entity_poly.pdbx_strand_id
1 'polypeptide(L)' 'MESLYLLIPLSIVLAFVIAVVFWWATRSGQFDDMEGPAHRILMDDDRPVTPKAAPPTPPEADSRG' A
#
# COMPACT_ATOMS: atom_id res chain seq x y z
N MET A 1 -35.03 34.35 -10.53
CA MET A 1 -34.09 34.33 -11.67
C MET A 1 -32.67 34.71 -11.29
N GLU A 2 -32.44 35.44 -10.19
CA GLU A 2 -31.10 35.86 -9.74
C GLU A 2 -30.18 34.71 -9.33
N SER A 3 -30.73 33.63 -8.75
CA SER A 3 -29.95 32.48 -8.30
C SER A 3 -29.20 31.77 -9.43
N LEU A 4 -29.76 31.74 -10.64
CA LEU A 4 -29.11 31.12 -11.80
C LEU A 4 -27.76 31.77 -12.12
N TYR A 5 -27.62 33.08 -11.92
CA TYR A 5 -26.35 33.79 -12.14
C TYR A 5 -25.25 33.38 -11.15
N LEU A 6 -25.62 32.84 -9.99
CA LEU A 6 -24.68 32.32 -9.00
C LEU A 6 -24.45 30.81 -9.20
N LEU A 7 -25.51 30.05 -9.52
CA LEU A 7 -25.44 28.60 -9.68
C LEU A 7 -24.69 28.17 -10.95
N ILE A 8 -24.79 28.91 -12.06
CA ILE A 8 -24.09 28.58 -13.31
C ILE A 8 -22.56 28.64 -13.15
N PRO A 9 -21.95 29.75 -12.67
CA PRO A 9 -20.50 29.77 -12.48
C PRO A 9 -20.04 28.79 -11.39
N LEU A 10 -20.84 28.61 -10.32
CA LEU A 10 -20.53 27.63 -9.28
C LEU A 10 -20.49 26.20 -9.84
N SER A 11 -21.42 25.83 -10.71
CA SER A 11 -21.45 24.49 -11.31
C SER A 11 -20.30 24.26 -12.27
N ILE A 12 -19.88 25.27 -13.03
CA ILE A 12 -18.69 25.22 -13.89
C ILE A 12 -17.43 24.99 -13.06
N VAL A 13 -17.26 25.75 -11.97
CA VAL A 13 -16.13 25.59 -11.04
C VAL A 13 -16.13 24.18 -10.45
N LEU A 14 -17.29 23.70 -9.99
CA LEU A 14 -17.42 22.37 -9.40
C LEU A 14 -17.06 21.27 -10.43
N ALA A 15 -17.57 21.38 -11.66
CA ALA A 15 -17.23 20.46 -12.74
C ALA A 15 -15.73 20.47 -13.05
N PHE A 16 -15.09 21.64 -13.05
CA PHE A 16 -13.65 21.76 -13.27
C PHE A 16 -12.84 21.12 -12.13
N VAL A 17 -13.25 21.31 -10.88
CA VAL A 17 -12.63 20.66 -9.71
C VAL A 17 -12.72 19.14 -9.83
N ILE A 18 -13.90 18.61 -10.16
CA ILE A 18 -14.10 17.16 -10.36
C ILE A 18 -13.19 16.65 -11.47
N ALA A 19 -13.11 17.36 -12.61
CA ALA A 19 -12.25 16.97 -13.73
C ALA A 19 -10.76 16.95 -13.34
N VAL A 20 -10.28 17.94 -12.60
CA VAL A 20 -8.90 18.00 -12.11
C VAL A 20 -8.59 16.86 -11.14
N VAL A 21 -9.47 16.60 -10.17
CA VAL A 21 -9.31 15.51 -9.21
C VAL A 21 -9.31 14.16 -9.93
N PHE A 22 -10.22 13.96 -10.88
CA PHE A 22 -10.29 12.74 -11.67
C PHE A 22 -9.02 12.54 -12.51
N TRP A 23 -8.55 13.60 -13.19
CA TRP A 23 -7.30 13.55 -13.95
C TRP A 23 -6.08 13.25 -13.08
N TRP A 24 -6.02 13.83 -11.87
CA TRP A 24 -4.95 13.53 -10.92
C TRP A 24 -5.01 12.07 -10.46
N ALA A 25 -6.20 11.58 -10.09
CA ALA A 25 -6.40 10.20 -9.64
C ALA A 25 -6.02 9.17 -10.71
N THR A 26 -6.37 9.40 -11.98
CA THR A 26 -6.01 8.48 -13.08
C THR A 26 -4.52 8.49 -13.37
N ARG A 27 -3.82 9.62 -13.17
CA ARG A 27 -2.38 9.73 -13.38
C ARG A 27 -1.53 9.30 -12.19
N SER A 28 -2.08 9.30 -10.97
CA SER A 28 -1.35 8.97 -9.73
C SER A 28 -0.91 7.51 -9.62
N GLY A 29 -1.09 6.68 -10.66
CA GLY A 29 -0.40 5.39 -10.77
C GLY A 29 -0.74 4.38 -9.67
N GLN A 30 -1.82 4.61 -8.90
CA GLN A 30 -2.24 3.70 -7.82
C GLN A 30 -2.62 2.30 -8.28
N PHE A 31 -2.74 2.08 -9.59
CA PHE A 31 -2.97 0.77 -10.19
C PHE A 31 -1.70 -0.08 -10.32
N ASP A 32 -0.50 0.49 -10.14
CA ASP A 32 0.77 -0.23 -10.27
C ASP A 32 1.13 -1.03 -9.00
N ASP A 33 0.64 -0.63 -7.82
CA ASP A 33 0.92 -1.29 -6.53
C ASP A 33 -0.19 -2.26 -6.08
N MET A 34 -1.17 -2.55 -6.94
CA MET A 34 -2.20 -3.57 -6.65
C MET A 34 -1.68 -5.01 -6.80
N GLU A 35 -0.49 -5.21 -7.39
CA GLU A 35 0.12 -6.53 -7.56
C GLU A 35 1.09 -6.92 -6.42
N GLY A 36 1.54 -5.96 -5.61
CA GLY A 36 2.57 -6.17 -4.58
C GLY A 36 2.17 -6.98 -3.33
N PRO A 37 0.92 -6.90 -2.83
CA PRO A 37 0.49 -7.64 -1.63
C PRO A 37 -0.09 -9.03 -1.92
N ALA A 38 -0.86 -9.18 -3.01
CA ALA A 38 -1.59 -10.42 -3.31
C ALA A 38 -0.66 -11.59 -3.64
N HIS A 39 0.47 -11.32 -4.30
CA HIS A 39 1.46 -12.35 -4.64
C HIS A 39 2.25 -12.86 -3.43
N ARG A 40 2.37 -12.05 -2.36
CA ARG A 40 3.09 -12.45 -1.13
C ARG A 40 2.26 -13.36 -0.24
N ILE A 41 0.94 -13.20 -0.20
CA ILE A 41 0.05 -14.05 0.60
C ILE A 41 -0.08 -15.46 0.01
N LEU A 42 -0.11 -15.62 -1.32
CA LEU A 42 -0.19 -16.93 -1.97
C LEU A 42 1.15 -17.70 -2.02
N MET A 43 2.29 -17.01 -1.90
CA MET A 43 3.63 -17.61 -2.00
C MET A 43 4.31 -17.82 -0.63
N ASP A 44 3.68 -17.45 0.49
CA ASP A 44 4.25 -17.64 1.84
C ASP A 44 3.88 -18.98 2.49
N ASP A 45 2.83 -19.66 2.01
CA ASP A 45 2.37 -20.93 2.59
C ASP A 45 3.26 -22.14 2.23
N ASP A 46 4.08 -22.04 1.17
CA ASP A 46 4.94 -23.14 0.69
C ASP A 46 6.40 -23.03 1.16
N ARG A 47 6.75 -22.03 1.98
CA ARG A 47 8.08 -21.96 2.56
C ARG A 47 8.11 -22.77 3.86
N PRO A 48 8.83 -23.91 3.92
CA PRO A 48 9.08 -24.55 5.20
C PRO A 48 9.79 -23.51 6.07
N VAL A 49 9.15 -23.17 7.19
CA VAL A 49 9.74 -22.38 8.27
C VAL A 49 10.94 -23.18 8.74
N THR A 50 12.10 -22.98 8.10
CA THR A 50 13.34 -23.59 8.54
C THR A 50 13.61 -22.93 9.86
N PRO A 51 13.58 -23.66 11.00
CA PRO A 51 14.00 -23.09 12.25
C PRO A 51 15.45 -22.67 12.03
N LYS A 52 15.68 -21.36 11.99
CA LYS A 52 17.03 -20.79 11.95
C LYS A 52 17.81 -21.51 13.03
N ALA A 53 18.74 -22.35 12.60
CA ALA A 53 19.53 -23.20 13.46
C ALA A 53 19.96 -22.41 14.69
N ALA A 54 19.63 -22.94 15.87
CA ALA A 54 20.20 -22.46 17.12
C ALA A 54 21.71 -22.29 16.90
N PRO A 55 22.32 -21.15 17.28
CA PRO A 55 23.77 -21.02 17.20
C PRO A 55 24.38 -22.22 17.91
N PRO A 56 25.39 -22.90 17.35
CA PRO A 56 26.06 -23.97 18.04
C PRO A 56 26.73 -23.36 19.26
N THR A 57 26.11 -23.51 20.44
CA THR A 57 26.77 -23.20 21.69
C THR A 57 27.97 -24.15 21.78
N PRO A 58 29.22 -23.63 21.82
CA PRO A 58 30.42 -24.44 21.88
C PRO A 58 30.41 -25.37 23.10
N PRO A 59 31.14 -26.50 23.06
CA PRO A 59 31.13 -27.47 24.15
C PRO A 59 31.70 -26.85 25.41
N GLU A 60 30.95 -27.03 26.51
CA GLU A 60 31.46 -27.39 27.83
C GLU A 60 32.78 -26.72 28.28
N ALA A 61 32.67 -25.65 29.06
CA ALA A 61 33.69 -25.29 30.03
C ALA A 61 33.21 -25.78 31.39
N ASP A 62 33.64 -26.98 31.75
CA ASP A 62 33.77 -27.46 33.12
C ASP A 62 34.43 -26.38 33.97
N SER A 63 33.65 -25.78 34.86
CA SER A 63 34.16 -24.97 35.96
C SER A 63 33.42 -25.39 37.23
N ARG A 64 33.68 -26.62 37.66
CA ARG A 64 33.68 -26.98 39.08
C ARG A 64 34.82 -26.23 39.77
N GLY A 65 34.48 -25.24 40.57
CA GLY A 65 35.35 -24.56 41.54
C GLY A 65 34.54 -24.29 42.79
#